data_AF-A0A9Y2NIN5-F1
#
_entry.id   AF-A0A9Y2NIN5-F1
#
_cell.length_a   1.000
_cell.length_b   1.000
_cell.length_c   1.000
_cell.angle_alpha   90.00
_cell.angle_beta   90.00
_cell.angle_gamma   90.00
#
_symmetry.space_group_name_H-M   'P 1'
#
loop_
_entity.id
_entity.type
_entity.pdbx_description
1 polymer ?
#
loop_
_entity_poly.entity_id
_entity_poly.type
_entity_poly.pdbx_seq_one_letter_code
_entity_poly.pdbx_strand_id
1 'polypeptide(L)'
;MTSPRGPWGRSWGRRLSAIQPYTPVQSAPTDQHLETLRQAPARLQDILTEHRQALADIHNATNADTHLTDEGKAARKSAQVEQIQRRSSQAVAALDDETGSAYGALQQRSANALPEPTPGVQGMLARQAAWSRVQTLLNAGMPQQQVIDEADDPETLHALAEELPTVLRAQGLHPDDARAVLDTVDDRLAEVTGEDAANARLAAREADVHQAGLEPLLSHARAEASGQGHRGGALAAAVAAQQARSRIAAGVSLEDDERPNASFGRGLNAAVTAAASRPTILRRAINDQMLRAAQRPQAPTDQANGDAGGRNPQY
;
A
#
# COMPACT_ATOMS: atom_id res chain seq x y z
N MET A 1 -5.88 -37.38 -6.50
CA MET A 1 -4.74 -36.45 -6.38
C MET A 1 -5.28 -35.08 -5.99
N THR A 2 -5.22 -34.76 -4.70
CA THR A 2 -5.77 -33.54 -4.09
C THR A 2 -4.63 -32.57 -3.82
N SER A 3 -4.57 -31.46 -4.56
CA SER A 3 -3.60 -30.39 -4.31
C SER A 3 -3.94 -29.64 -3.01
N PRO A 4 -2.94 -29.28 -2.18
CA PRO A 4 -3.18 -28.50 -0.96
C PRO A 4 -3.45 -27.04 -1.34
N ARG A 5 -4.65 -26.56 -1.02
CA ARG A 5 -5.02 -25.14 -1.12
C ARG A 5 -4.55 -24.43 0.15
N GLY A 6 -3.58 -23.53 0.02
CA GLY A 6 -3.13 -22.66 1.13
C GLY A 6 -4.18 -21.61 1.53
N PRO A 7 -4.15 -21.12 2.79
CA PRO A 7 -5.19 -20.25 3.35
C PRO A 7 -5.16 -18.77 2.89
N TRP A 8 -4.19 -18.37 2.08
CA TRP A 8 -3.94 -16.95 1.76
C TRP A 8 -4.61 -16.43 0.46
N GLY A 9 -5.24 -17.30 -0.33
CA GLY A 9 -5.70 -16.97 -1.68
C GLY A 9 -7.13 -16.47 -1.86
N ARG A 10 -7.94 -16.29 -0.79
CA ARG A 10 -9.39 -16.02 -0.92
C ARG A 10 -9.86 -14.60 -0.60
N SER A 11 -9.06 -13.77 0.06
CA SER A 11 -9.50 -12.40 0.44
C SER A 11 -9.29 -11.37 -0.67
N TRP A 12 -8.25 -11.51 -1.49
CA TRP A 12 -7.91 -10.55 -2.54
C TRP A 12 -8.94 -10.52 -3.69
N GLY A 13 -9.41 -11.69 -4.13
CA GLY A 13 -10.32 -11.79 -5.28
C GLY A 13 -11.74 -11.25 -5.06
N ARG A 14 -12.21 -11.11 -3.82
CA ARG A 14 -13.53 -10.51 -3.52
C ARG A 14 -13.50 -8.99 -3.35
N ARG A 15 -12.35 -8.42 -2.96
CA ARG A 15 -12.22 -6.97 -2.77
C ARG A 15 -12.20 -6.20 -4.10
N LEU A 16 -11.68 -6.81 -5.18
CA LEU A 16 -11.67 -6.20 -6.51
C LEU A 16 -13.06 -6.18 -7.18
N SER A 17 -13.93 -7.15 -6.87
CA SER A 17 -15.28 -7.22 -7.47
C SER A 17 -16.30 -6.25 -6.87
N ALA A 18 -15.95 -5.52 -5.80
CA ALA A 18 -16.80 -4.52 -5.16
C ALA A 18 -16.37 -3.07 -5.49
N ILE A 19 -15.39 -2.89 -6.39
CA ILE A 19 -15.01 -1.57 -6.90
C ILE A 19 -16.14 -1.11 -7.82
N GLN A 20 -17.01 -0.24 -7.34
CA GLN A 20 -17.94 0.48 -8.22
C GLN A 20 -17.12 1.21 -9.30
N PRO A 21 -17.57 1.21 -10.57
CA PRO A 21 -16.88 1.97 -11.60
C PRO A 21 -16.86 3.44 -11.21
N TYR A 22 -15.64 3.95 -11.00
CA TYR A 22 -15.38 5.32 -10.65
C TYR A 22 -15.92 6.25 -11.73
N THR A 23 -16.89 7.09 -11.39
CA THR A 23 -17.39 8.14 -12.28
C THR A 23 -16.55 9.41 -12.04
N PRO A 24 -15.80 9.90 -13.05
CA PRO A 24 -14.77 10.93 -12.86
C PRO A 24 -15.29 12.33 -12.52
N VAL A 25 -16.60 12.53 -12.32
CA VAL A 25 -17.21 13.88 -12.31
C VAL A 25 -17.00 14.61 -10.97
N GLN A 26 -16.72 13.93 -9.87
CA GLN A 26 -16.41 14.54 -8.57
C GLN A 26 -15.44 13.67 -7.77
N SER A 27 -14.29 13.39 -8.35
CA SER A 27 -13.24 12.70 -7.62
C SER A 27 -12.66 13.59 -6.54
N ALA A 28 -12.60 13.07 -5.32
CA ALA A 28 -11.87 13.73 -4.25
C ALA A 28 -10.38 13.86 -4.68
N PRO A 29 -9.72 14.99 -4.35
CA PRO A 29 -8.30 15.14 -4.67
C PRO A 29 -7.48 14.02 -4.02
N THR A 30 -6.39 13.62 -4.66
CA THR A 30 -5.44 12.59 -4.18
C THR A 30 -5.11 12.74 -2.70
N ASP A 31 -4.90 13.98 -2.24
CA ASP A 31 -4.58 14.31 -0.86
C ASP A 31 -5.68 13.90 0.12
N GLN A 32 -6.95 14.03 -0.27
CA GLN A 32 -8.08 13.63 0.57
C GLN A 32 -8.15 12.11 0.73
N HIS A 33 -7.88 11.34 -0.33
CA HIS A 33 -7.83 9.88 -0.24
C HIS A 33 -6.66 9.39 0.61
N LEU A 34 -5.47 9.99 0.45
CA LEU A 34 -4.32 9.69 1.31
C LEU A 34 -4.60 10.06 2.76
N GLU A 35 -5.22 11.21 3.00
CA GLU A 35 -5.56 11.65 4.35
C GLU A 35 -6.57 10.70 5.02
N THR A 36 -7.54 10.19 4.25
CA THR A 36 -8.48 9.16 4.72
C THR A 36 -7.72 7.91 5.22
N LEU A 37 -6.73 7.44 4.46
CA LEU A 37 -5.91 6.29 4.84
C LEU A 37 -4.98 6.58 6.02
N ARG A 38 -4.42 7.80 6.12
CA ARG A 38 -3.58 8.25 7.24
C ARG A 38 -4.34 8.34 8.56
N GLN A 39 -5.60 8.81 8.52
CA GLN A 39 -6.44 8.98 9.71
C GLN A 39 -7.13 7.69 10.17
N ALA A 40 -7.29 6.70 9.28
CA ALA A 40 -8.03 5.48 9.58
C ALA A 40 -7.54 4.70 10.83
N PRO A 41 -6.23 4.56 11.11
CA PRO A 41 -5.77 3.91 12.35
C PRO A 41 -6.25 4.61 13.62
N ALA A 42 -6.25 5.95 13.65
CA ALA A 42 -6.72 6.73 14.79
C ALA A 42 -8.23 6.58 14.96
N ARG A 43 -9.00 6.72 13.88
CA ARG A 43 -10.46 6.52 13.88
C ARG A 43 -10.84 5.11 14.32
N LEU A 44 -10.08 4.09 13.93
CA LEU A 44 -10.30 2.71 14.36
C LEU A 44 -10.05 2.55 15.86
N GLN A 45 -9.01 3.18 16.39
CA GLN A 45 -8.72 3.20 17.82
C GLN A 45 -9.84 3.89 18.62
N ASP A 46 -10.40 4.98 18.11
CA ASP A 46 -11.52 5.67 18.74
C ASP A 46 -12.75 4.76 18.82
N ILE A 47 -13.11 4.07 17.71
CA ILE A 47 -14.21 3.09 17.67
C ILE A 47 -14.02 2.00 18.74
N LEU A 48 -12.80 1.46 18.87
CA LEU A 48 -12.51 0.42 19.86
C LEU A 48 -12.52 0.96 21.30
N THR A 49 -12.10 2.20 21.50
CA THR A 49 -12.14 2.85 22.82
C THR A 49 -13.59 3.07 23.25
N GLU A 50 -14.44 3.60 22.37
CA GLU A 50 -15.89 3.74 22.60
C GLU A 50 -16.55 2.38 22.89
N HIS A 51 -16.20 1.34 22.13
CA HIS A 51 -16.71 -0.02 22.33
C HIS A 51 -16.40 -0.53 23.74
N ARG A 52 -15.13 -0.45 24.16
CA ARG A 52 -14.68 -0.94 25.48
C ARG A 52 -15.30 -0.13 26.62
N GLN A 53 -15.40 1.18 26.48
CA GLN A 53 -16.01 2.05 27.47
C GLN A 53 -17.49 1.72 27.65
N ALA A 54 -18.23 1.57 26.55
CA ALA A 54 -19.65 1.21 26.60
C ALA A 54 -19.89 -0.17 27.25
N LEU A 55 -19.01 -1.15 27.00
CA LEU A 55 -19.06 -2.45 27.69
C LEU A 55 -18.78 -2.34 29.20
N ALA A 56 -17.82 -1.50 29.60
CA ALA A 56 -17.53 -1.24 31.00
C ALA A 56 -18.71 -0.55 31.71
N ASP A 57 -19.35 0.41 31.04
CA ASP A 57 -20.51 1.14 31.57
C ASP A 57 -21.70 0.19 31.82
N ILE A 58 -22.00 -0.72 30.89
CA ILE A 58 -23.04 -1.77 31.12
C ILE A 58 -22.68 -2.62 32.32
N HIS A 59 -21.43 -3.06 32.43
CA HIS A 59 -21.02 -3.93 33.51
C HIS A 59 -21.21 -3.25 34.87
N ASN A 60 -20.82 -1.98 34.97
CA ASN A 60 -20.96 -1.17 36.18
C ASN A 60 -22.44 -0.88 36.50
N ALA A 61 -23.24 -0.48 35.50
CA ALA A 61 -24.64 -0.14 35.68
C ALA A 61 -25.50 -1.35 36.09
N THR A 62 -25.26 -2.52 35.49
CA THR A 62 -26.03 -3.74 35.81
C THR A 62 -25.74 -4.24 37.23
N ASN A 63 -24.51 -4.04 37.72
CA ASN A 63 -24.14 -4.41 39.08
C ASN A 63 -24.75 -3.47 40.14
N ALA A 64 -25.02 -2.20 39.78
CA ALA A 64 -25.58 -1.20 40.67
C ALA A 64 -27.12 -1.29 40.82
N ASP A 65 -27.82 -1.95 39.90
CA ASP A 65 -29.28 -2.07 39.93
C ASP A 65 -29.73 -3.16 40.94
N THR A 66 -30.17 -2.74 42.12
CA THR A 66 -30.59 -3.65 43.21
C THR A 66 -32.00 -4.21 43.02
N HIS A 67 -32.77 -3.69 42.06
CA HIS A 67 -34.17 -4.07 41.84
C HIS A 67 -34.35 -5.22 40.84
N LEU A 68 -33.29 -5.61 40.13
CA LEU A 68 -33.33 -6.71 39.17
C LEU A 68 -32.91 -8.03 39.80
N THR A 69 -33.64 -9.10 39.47
CA THR A 69 -33.21 -10.48 39.71
C THR A 69 -31.95 -10.80 38.91
N ASP A 70 -31.20 -11.82 39.30
CA ASP A 70 -29.98 -12.22 38.58
C ASP A 70 -30.26 -12.60 37.11
N GLU A 71 -31.40 -13.24 36.86
CA GLU A 71 -31.89 -13.54 35.50
C GLU A 71 -32.20 -12.26 34.71
N GLY A 72 -32.86 -11.27 35.34
CA GLY A 72 -33.16 -9.98 34.73
C GLY A 72 -31.90 -9.16 34.41
N LYS A 73 -30.90 -9.21 35.29
CA LYS A 73 -29.57 -8.61 35.05
C LYS A 73 -28.87 -9.25 33.88
N ALA A 74 -28.88 -10.59 33.79
CA ALA A 74 -28.26 -11.32 32.69
C ALA A 74 -28.93 -10.99 31.33
N ALA A 75 -30.26 -10.99 31.27
CA ALA A 75 -31.01 -10.68 30.05
C ALA A 75 -30.81 -9.21 29.60
N ARG A 76 -30.82 -8.26 30.54
CA ARG A 76 -30.56 -6.85 30.23
C ARG A 76 -29.14 -6.65 29.72
N LYS A 77 -28.16 -7.28 30.38
CA LYS A 77 -26.75 -7.23 29.98
C LYS A 77 -26.57 -7.80 28.58
N SER A 78 -27.14 -8.96 28.27
CA SER A 78 -26.99 -9.57 26.94
C SER A 78 -27.58 -8.69 25.84
N ALA A 79 -28.79 -8.14 26.04
CA ALA A 79 -29.43 -7.27 25.05
C ALA A 79 -28.62 -5.99 24.79
N GLN A 80 -28.09 -5.35 25.83
CA GLN A 80 -27.29 -4.14 25.70
C GLN A 80 -25.91 -4.42 25.08
N VAL A 81 -25.26 -5.54 25.44
CA VAL A 81 -23.99 -5.97 24.83
C VAL A 81 -24.18 -6.23 23.34
N GLU A 82 -25.24 -6.91 22.94
CA GLU A 82 -25.53 -7.18 21.53
C GLU A 82 -25.76 -5.88 20.72
N GLN A 83 -26.41 -4.88 21.32
CA GLN A 83 -26.59 -3.57 20.69
C GLN A 83 -25.25 -2.85 20.48
N ILE A 84 -24.36 -2.85 21.48
CA ILE A 84 -23.02 -2.27 21.36
C ILE A 84 -22.22 -2.99 20.28
N GLN A 85 -22.20 -4.33 20.31
CA GLN A 85 -21.48 -5.13 19.32
C GLN A 85 -21.95 -4.83 17.89
N ARG A 86 -23.27 -4.71 17.68
CA ARG A 86 -23.83 -4.31 16.38
C ARG A 86 -23.36 -2.92 15.95
N ARG A 87 -23.45 -1.91 16.82
CA ARG A 87 -23.01 -0.54 16.52
C ARG A 87 -21.52 -0.50 16.19
N SER A 88 -20.67 -1.13 17.01
CA SER A 88 -19.22 -1.15 16.78
C SER A 88 -18.85 -1.91 15.51
N SER A 89 -19.52 -3.04 15.23
CA SER A 89 -19.29 -3.80 14.00
C SER A 89 -19.68 -2.99 12.76
N GLN A 90 -20.79 -2.24 12.80
CA GLN A 90 -21.19 -1.33 11.74
C GLN A 90 -20.18 -0.19 11.54
N ALA A 91 -19.67 0.40 12.62
CA ALA A 91 -18.68 1.47 12.54
C ALA A 91 -17.34 0.97 11.95
N VAL A 92 -16.89 -0.22 12.34
CA VAL A 92 -15.68 -0.86 11.75
C VAL A 92 -15.89 -1.18 10.27
N ALA A 93 -17.07 -1.70 9.90
CA ALA A 93 -17.39 -1.99 8.50
C ALA A 93 -17.43 -0.71 7.65
N ALA A 94 -18.06 0.36 8.14
CA ALA A 94 -18.09 1.64 7.44
C ALA A 94 -16.69 2.23 7.21
N LEU A 95 -15.79 2.11 8.20
CA LEU A 95 -14.40 2.55 8.05
C LEU A 95 -13.61 1.68 7.06
N ASP A 96 -13.83 0.36 7.03
CA ASP A 96 -13.23 -0.54 6.04
C ASP A 96 -13.72 -0.24 4.62
N ASP A 97 -15.01 0.06 4.45
CA ASP A 97 -15.57 0.46 3.15
C ASP A 97 -15.01 1.81 2.69
N GLU A 98 -14.92 2.80 3.59
CA GLU A 98 -14.36 4.13 3.31
C GLU A 98 -12.88 4.05 2.90
N THR A 99 -12.08 3.31 3.65
CA THR A 99 -10.65 3.10 3.36
C THR A 99 -10.43 2.24 2.12
N GLY A 100 -11.25 1.22 1.90
CA GLY A 100 -11.24 0.41 0.68
C GLY A 100 -11.56 1.23 -0.57
N SER A 101 -12.53 2.15 -0.49
CA SER A 101 -12.88 3.08 -1.56
C SER A 101 -11.74 4.06 -1.86
N ALA A 102 -11.16 4.68 -0.83
CA ALA A 102 -10.03 5.60 -0.98
C ALA A 102 -8.80 4.90 -1.59
N TYR A 103 -8.47 3.71 -1.11
CA TYR A 103 -7.41 2.87 -1.67
C TYR A 103 -7.68 2.52 -3.14
N GLY A 104 -8.89 2.05 -3.46
CA GLY A 104 -9.29 1.70 -4.83
C GLY A 104 -9.20 2.89 -5.79
N ALA A 105 -9.58 4.09 -5.36
CA ALA A 105 -9.48 5.30 -6.16
C ALA A 105 -8.03 5.67 -6.50
N LEU A 106 -7.10 5.55 -5.54
CA LEU A 106 -5.68 5.82 -5.76
C LEU A 106 -5.04 4.77 -6.70
N GLN A 107 -5.37 3.50 -6.53
CA GLN A 107 -4.90 2.42 -7.40
C GLN A 107 -5.43 2.59 -8.83
N GLN A 108 -6.72 2.91 -8.98
CA GLN A 108 -7.31 3.17 -10.30
C GLN A 108 -6.70 4.40 -10.96
N ARG A 109 -6.43 5.47 -10.20
CA ARG A 109 -5.75 6.66 -10.74
C ARG A 109 -4.36 6.30 -11.24
N SER A 110 -3.57 5.54 -10.49
CA SER A 110 -2.26 5.07 -10.93
C SER A 110 -2.37 4.24 -12.21
N ALA A 111 -3.30 3.30 -12.27
CA ALA A 111 -3.50 2.47 -13.47
C ALA A 111 -3.90 3.30 -14.71
N ASN A 112 -4.78 4.29 -14.53
CA ASN A 112 -5.23 5.17 -15.62
C ASN A 112 -4.17 6.18 -16.08
N ALA A 113 -3.22 6.52 -15.22
CA ALA A 113 -2.15 7.47 -15.54
C ALA A 113 -1.00 6.81 -16.33
N LEU A 114 -0.86 5.49 -16.23
CA LEU A 114 0.11 4.74 -17.02
C LEU A 114 -0.40 4.55 -18.45
N PRO A 115 0.49 4.64 -19.46
CA PRO A 115 0.10 4.40 -20.83
C PRO A 115 -0.22 2.91 -21.01
N GLU A 116 -1.24 2.63 -21.80
CA GLU A 116 -1.49 1.25 -22.24
C GLU A 116 -0.43 0.84 -23.27
N PRO A 117 0.01 -0.43 -23.25
CA PRO A 117 0.93 -0.94 -24.25
C PRO A 117 0.31 -0.79 -25.65
N THR A 118 1.11 -0.46 -26.66
CA THR A 118 0.60 -0.28 -28.02
C THR A 118 -0.21 -1.53 -28.44
N PRO A 119 -1.49 -1.37 -28.85
CA PRO A 119 -2.33 -2.51 -29.15
C PRO A 119 -2.00 -3.13 -30.50
N GLY A 120 -2.44 -4.38 -30.68
CA GLY A 120 -2.33 -5.10 -31.94
C GLY A 120 -0.95 -5.70 -32.24
N VAL A 121 -0.82 -6.25 -33.44
CA VAL A 121 0.37 -7.03 -33.86
C VAL A 121 1.63 -6.16 -33.87
N GLN A 122 1.52 -4.88 -34.26
CA GLN A 122 2.66 -3.98 -34.33
C GLN A 122 3.27 -3.72 -32.94
N GLY A 123 2.43 -3.44 -31.93
CA GLY A 123 2.91 -3.26 -30.55
C GLY A 123 3.50 -4.54 -29.98
N MET A 124 2.88 -5.69 -30.22
CA MET A 124 3.41 -6.99 -29.81
C MET A 124 4.80 -7.26 -30.41
N LEU A 125 5.01 -6.99 -31.71
CA LEU A 125 6.31 -7.15 -32.35
C LEU A 125 7.36 -6.18 -31.81
N ALA A 126 6.95 -4.93 -31.52
CA ALA A 126 7.83 -3.95 -30.90
C ALA A 126 8.30 -4.41 -29.51
N ARG A 127 7.39 -4.92 -28.66
CA ARG A 127 7.71 -5.48 -27.35
C ARG A 127 8.61 -6.72 -27.44
N GLN A 128 8.35 -7.63 -28.37
CA GLN A 128 9.23 -8.78 -28.61
C GLN A 128 10.64 -8.36 -29.03
N ALA A 129 10.76 -7.36 -29.90
CA ALA A 129 12.05 -6.82 -30.30
C ALA A 129 12.77 -6.12 -29.13
N ALA A 130 12.03 -5.37 -28.30
CA ALA A 130 12.57 -4.75 -27.09
C ALA A 130 13.06 -5.80 -26.08
N TRP A 131 12.26 -6.83 -25.83
CA TRP A 131 12.62 -7.95 -24.98
C TRP A 131 13.89 -8.67 -25.46
N SER A 132 14.02 -8.91 -26.77
CA SER A 132 15.25 -9.52 -27.32
C SER A 132 16.50 -8.68 -27.04
N ARG A 133 16.40 -7.35 -27.05
CA ARG A 133 17.52 -6.46 -26.68
C ARG A 133 17.83 -6.54 -25.19
N VAL A 134 16.80 -6.47 -24.34
CA VAL A 134 16.91 -6.65 -22.89
C VAL A 134 17.58 -7.98 -22.55
N GLN A 135 17.13 -9.07 -23.16
CA GLN A 135 17.69 -10.40 -22.92
C GLN A 135 19.18 -10.47 -23.30
N THR A 136 19.59 -9.75 -24.35
CA THR A 136 21.01 -9.66 -24.73
C THR A 136 21.83 -8.95 -23.64
N LEU A 137 21.31 -7.87 -23.04
CA LEU A 137 21.96 -7.15 -21.93
C LEU A 137 22.04 -8.02 -20.67
N LEU A 138 20.95 -8.70 -20.31
CA LEU A 138 20.92 -9.62 -19.16
C LEU A 138 21.91 -10.78 -19.35
N ASN A 139 21.96 -11.37 -20.55
CA ASN A 139 22.92 -12.44 -20.87
C ASN A 139 24.38 -11.95 -20.89
N ALA A 140 24.60 -10.67 -21.19
CA ALA A 140 25.91 -10.02 -21.07
C ALA A 140 26.31 -9.72 -19.62
N GLY A 141 25.46 -10.03 -18.64
CA GLY A 141 25.71 -9.87 -17.22
C GLY A 141 25.28 -8.53 -16.63
N MET A 142 24.53 -7.72 -17.38
CA MET A 142 23.94 -6.49 -16.83
C MET A 142 22.86 -6.85 -15.79
N PRO A 143 22.88 -6.25 -14.58
CA PRO A 143 21.89 -6.55 -13.55
C PRO A 143 20.51 -6.00 -13.96
N GLN A 144 19.45 -6.67 -13.53
CA GLN A 144 18.06 -6.33 -13.90
C GLN A 144 17.72 -4.89 -13.53
N GLN A 145 18.12 -4.44 -12.34
CA GLN A 145 17.88 -3.07 -11.89
C GLN A 145 18.49 -2.04 -12.83
N GLN A 146 19.72 -2.28 -13.31
CA GLN A 146 20.37 -1.36 -14.24
C GLN A 146 19.65 -1.32 -15.59
N VAL A 147 19.17 -2.47 -16.09
CA VAL A 147 18.37 -2.51 -17.33
C VAL A 147 17.07 -1.71 -17.17
N ILE A 148 16.42 -1.79 -16.00
CA ILE A 148 15.20 -1.03 -15.71
C ILE A 148 15.53 0.47 -15.65
N ASP A 149 16.55 0.85 -14.89
CA ASP A 149 16.94 2.26 -14.71
C ASP A 149 17.36 2.94 -16.04
N GLU A 150 18.00 2.19 -16.95
CA GLU A 150 18.43 2.67 -18.27
C GLU A 150 17.32 2.61 -19.34
N ALA A 151 16.17 2.01 -19.06
CA ALA A 151 15.06 1.99 -19.99
C ALA A 151 14.37 3.37 -20.03
N ASP A 152 14.47 4.03 -21.18
CA ASP A 152 13.90 5.36 -21.44
C ASP A 152 12.64 5.30 -22.32
N ASP A 153 12.22 4.12 -22.78
CA ASP A 153 11.04 3.95 -23.63
C ASP A 153 9.97 3.05 -22.97
N PRO A 154 8.68 3.44 -23.02
CA PRO A 154 7.58 2.67 -22.41
C PRO A 154 7.45 1.24 -22.95
N GLU A 155 7.75 0.99 -24.22
CA GLU A 155 7.60 -0.36 -24.81
C GLU A 155 8.63 -1.35 -24.25
N THR A 156 9.87 -0.90 -23.98
CA THR A 156 10.88 -1.71 -23.27
C THR A 156 10.43 -2.03 -21.85
N LEU A 157 9.83 -1.06 -21.15
CA LEU A 157 9.32 -1.26 -19.78
C LEU A 157 8.11 -2.20 -19.76
N HIS A 158 7.19 -2.10 -20.72
CA HIS A 158 6.11 -3.07 -20.87
C HIS A 158 6.63 -4.47 -21.19
N ALA A 159 7.64 -4.59 -22.06
CA ALA A 159 8.28 -5.87 -22.36
C ALA A 159 8.94 -6.49 -21.11
N LEU A 160 9.61 -5.66 -20.29
CA LEU A 160 10.14 -6.08 -18.98
C LEU A 160 9.01 -6.57 -18.05
N ALA A 161 7.91 -5.82 -17.95
CA ALA A 161 6.78 -6.19 -17.10
C ALA A 161 6.13 -7.54 -17.53
N GLU A 162 6.05 -7.81 -18.83
CA GLU A 162 5.46 -9.04 -19.37
C GLU A 162 6.36 -10.28 -19.14
N GLU A 163 7.66 -10.18 -19.46
CA GLU A 163 8.53 -11.35 -19.61
C GLU A 163 9.50 -11.58 -18.43
N LEU A 164 9.97 -10.51 -17.78
CA LEU A 164 10.97 -10.59 -16.71
C LEU A 164 10.51 -11.48 -15.54
N PRO A 165 9.25 -11.44 -15.05
CA PRO A 165 8.81 -12.31 -13.97
C PRO A 165 8.91 -13.80 -14.30
N THR A 166 8.76 -14.18 -15.57
CA THR A 166 8.89 -15.57 -16.01
C THR A 166 10.34 -16.01 -15.99
N VAL A 167 11.26 -15.14 -16.43
CA VAL A 167 12.71 -15.39 -16.36
C VAL A 167 13.19 -15.51 -14.92
N LEU A 168 12.80 -14.58 -14.05
CA LEU A 168 13.19 -14.60 -12.64
C LEU A 168 12.71 -15.87 -11.94
N ARG A 169 11.47 -16.29 -12.21
CA ARG A 169 10.94 -17.56 -11.69
C ARG A 169 11.72 -18.77 -12.23
N ALA A 170 12.11 -18.77 -13.50
CA ALA A 170 12.95 -19.83 -14.06
C ALA A 170 14.36 -19.87 -13.43
N GLN A 171 14.85 -18.73 -12.94
CA GLN A 171 16.10 -18.62 -12.18
C GLN A 171 15.95 -19.00 -10.69
N GLY A 172 14.74 -19.38 -10.25
CA GLY A 172 14.46 -19.81 -8.88
C GLY A 172 14.07 -18.68 -7.91
N LEU A 173 13.86 -17.46 -8.39
CA LEU A 173 13.45 -16.32 -7.57
C LEU A 173 12.05 -16.54 -6.97
N HIS A 174 11.81 -16.09 -5.74
CA HIS A 174 10.51 -16.24 -5.10
C HIS A 174 9.47 -15.34 -5.80
N PRO A 175 8.18 -15.74 -5.87
CA PRO A 175 7.14 -14.91 -6.49
C PRO A 175 7.00 -13.50 -5.90
N ASP A 176 7.29 -13.32 -4.62
CA ASP A 176 7.23 -12.00 -3.98
C ASP A 176 8.38 -11.08 -4.42
N ASP A 177 9.53 -11.65 -4.75
CA ASP A 177 10.69 -10.91 -5.25
C ASP A 177 10.43 -10.43 -6.69
N ALA A 178 9.80 -11.29 -7.50
CA ALA A 178 9.34 -10.92 -8.83
C ALA A 178 8.31 -9.78 -8.79
N ARG A 179 7.47 -9.68 -7.76
CA ARG A 179 6.56 -8.54 -7.56
C ARG A 179 7.33 -7.25 -7.25
N ALA A 180 8.33 -7.31 -6.38
CA ALA A 180 9.15 -6.13 -6.08
C ALA A 180 9.84 -5.58 -7.34
N VAL A 181 10.29 -6.47 -8.23
CA VAL A 181 10.86 -6.06 -9.53
C VAL A 181 9.79 -5.44 -10.43
N LEU A 182 8.58 -6.01 -10.51
CA LEU A 182 7.48 -5.39 -11.26
C LEU A 182 7.14 -4.00 -10.74
N ASP A 183 7.12 -3.83 -9.42
CA ASP A 183 6.88 -2.53 -8.80
C ASP A 183 7.94 -1.50 -9.21
N THR A 184 9.21 -1.91 -9.40
CA THR A 184 10.27 -1.02 -9.92
C THR A 184 10.10 -0.70 -11.40
N VAL A 185 9.62 -1.65 -12.21
CA VAL A 185 9.31 -1.42 -13.62
C VAL A 185 8.16 -0.41 -13.74
N ASP A 186 7.11 -0.55 -12.94
CA ASP A 186 5.95 0.35 -12.94
C ASP A 186 6.33 1.76 -12.48
N ASP A 187 7.23 1.89 -11.50
CA ASP A 187 7.76 3.20 -11.09
C ASP A 187 8.53 3.86 -12.22
N ARG A 188 9.42 3.11 -12.88
CA ARG A 188 10.19 3.64 -14.00
C ARG A 188 9.29 4.00 -15.17
N LEU A 189 8.26 3.21 -15.43
CA LEU A 189 7.26 3.49 -16.47
C LEU A 189 6.52 4.79 -16.15
N ALA A 190 6.13 4.99 -14.90
CA ALA A 190 5.50 6.22 -14.44
C ALA A 190 6.42 7.44 -14.63
N GLU A 191 7.71 7.32 -14.27
CA GLU A 191 8.72 8.37 -14.44
C GLU A 191 8.92 8.75 -15.91
N VAL A 192 9.04 7.77 -16.81
CA VAL A 192 9.25 7.99 -18.24
C VAL A 192 8.00 8.56 -18.92
N THR A 193 6.81 8.21 -18.42
CA THR A 193 5.53 8.70 -18.97
C THR A 193 5.31 10.18 -18.65
N GLY A 194 5.68 10.62 -17.45
CA GLY A 194 5.60 12.03 -17.05
C GLY A 194 5.22 12.25 -15.59
N GLU A 195 5.24 13.52 -15.19
CA GLU A 195 5.09 13.94 -13.79
C GLU A 195 3.76 13.51 -13.16
N ASP A 196 2.64 13.56 -13.89
CA ASP A 196 1.33 13.14 -13.35
C ASP A 196 1.28 11.62 -13.08
N ALA A 197 1.83 10.80 -13.99
CA ALA A 197 1.92 9.36 -13.81
C ALA A 197 2.83 9.00 -12.62
N ALA A 198 4.00 9.65 -12.51
CA ALA A 198 4.90 9.48 -11.38
C ALA A 198 4.23 9.85 -10.04
N ASN A 199 3.51 10.97 -10.00
CA ASN A 199 2.77 11.41 -8.81
C ASN A 199 1.61 10.46 -8.46
N ALA A 200 0.87 9.95 -9.46
CA ALA A 200 -0.18 8.97 -9.25
C ALA A 200 0.36 7.64 -8.70
N ARG A 201 1.50 7.18 -9.23
CA ARG A 201 2.18 5.96 -8.77
C ARG A 201 2.72 6.10 -7.35
N LEU A 202 3.33 7.25 -7.02
CA LEU A 202 3.80 7.54 -5.67
C LEU A 202 2.64 7.51 -4.66
N ALA A 203 1.51 8.14 -5.01
CA ALA A 203 0.32 8.12 -4.16
C ALA A 203 -0.25 6.70 -3.98
N ALA A 204 -0.25 5.87 -5.02
CA ALA A 204 -0.65 4.46 -4.93
C ALA A 204 0.28 3.65 -4.01
N ARG A 205 1.61 3.83 -4.12
CA ARG A 205 2.58 3.18 -3.21
C ARG A 205 2.38 3.61 -1.75
N GLU A 206 2.14 4.89 -1.50
CA GLU A 206 1.83 5.36 -0.16
C GLU A 206 0.55 4.69 0.36
N ALA A 207 -0.47 4.57 -0.50
CA ALA A 207 -1.71 3.86 -0.17
C ALA A 207 -1.48 2.38 0.17
N ASP A 208 -0.61 1.68 -0.57
CA ASP A 208 -0.23 0.28 -0.29
C ASP A 208 0.35 0.12 1.10
N VAL A 209 1.26 1.02 1.50
CA VAL A 209 1.86 1.02 2.85
C VAL A 209 0.78 1.21 3.92
N HIS A 210 -0.12 2.18 3.73
CA HIS A 210 -1.19 2.42 4.70
C HIS A 210 -2.15 1.23 4.80
N GLN A 211 -2.59 0.69 3.66
CA GLN A 211 -3.54 -0.41 3.59
C GLN A 211 -2.96 -1.69 4.20
N ALA A 212 -1.70 -2.01 3.91
CA ALA A 212 -1.01 -3.16 4.49
C ALA A 212 -0.93 -3.07 6.03
N GLY A 213 -0.71 -1.86 6.56
CA GLY A 213 -0.75 -1.63 8.00
C GLY A 213 -2.16 -1.64 8.60
N LEU A 214 -3.18 -1.29 7.83
CA LEU A 214 -4.56 -1.20 8.29
C LEU A 214 -5.21 -2.58 8.42
N GLU A 215 -4.92 -3.51 7.52
CA GLU A 215 -5.59 -4.82 7.46
C GLU A 215 -5.48 -5.64 8.76
N PRO A 216 -4.31 -5.78 9.41
CA PRO A 216 -4.21 -6.49 10.70
C PRO A 216 -5.02 -5.80 11.80
N LEU A 217 -5.06 -4.47 11.81
CA LEU A 217 -5.81 -3.69 12.79
C LEU A 217 -7.32 -3.86 12.59
N LEU A 218 -7.80 -3.79 11.35
CA LEU A 218 -9.21 -4.03 11.02
C LEU A 218 -9.64 -5.46 11.33
N SER A 219 -8.79 -6.45 11.07
CA SER A 219 -9.07 -7.85 11.43
C SER A 219 -9.25 -8.01 12.94
N HIS A 220 -8.35 -7.43 13.73
CA HIS A 220 -8.48 -7.40 15.18
C HIS A 220 -9.75 -6.67 15.63
N ALA A 221 -10.04 -5.50 15.05
CA ALA A 221 -11.20 -4.70 15.42
C ALA A 221 -12.53 -5.41 15.11
N ARG A 222 -12.63 -6.13 13.99
CA ARG A 222 -13.81 -6.96 13.67
C ARG A 222 -13.98 -8.11 14.67
N ALA A 223 -12.89 -8.76 15.05
CA ALA A 223 -12.93 -9.82 16.06
C ALA A 223 -13.37 -9.27 17.42
N GLU A 224 -12.86 -8.10 17.83
CA GLU A 224 -13.25 -7.44 19.07
C GLU A 224 -14.72 -6.98 19.06
N ALA A 225 -15.14 -6.29 18.00
CA ALA A 225 -16.52 -5.79 17.86
C ALA A 225 -17.57 -6.90 17.83
N SER A 226 -17.21 -8.11 17.37
CA SER A 226 -18.07 -9.30 17.39
C SER A 226 -18.00 -10.10 18.70
N GLY A 227 -17.20 -9.66 19.68
CA GLY A 227 -17.02 -10.34 20.96
C GLY A 227 -16.13 -11.59 20.91
N GLN A 228 -15.47 -11.87 19.79
CA GLN A 228 -14.53 -13.00 19.61
C GLN A 228 -13.07 -12.60 19.89
N GLY A 229 -12.80 -11.31 20.08
CA GLY A 229 -11.47 -10.75 20.27
C GLY A 229 -10.87 -11.08 21.64
N HIS A 230 -9.61 -11.52 21.65
CA HIS A 230 -8.85 -11.71 22.88
C HIS A 230 -8.18 -10.39 23.27
N ARG A 231 -8.21 -10.01 24.57
CA ARG A 231 -7.60 -8.76 25.08
C ARG A 231 -6.10 -8.63 24.77
N GLY A 232 -5.38 -9.74 24.60
CA GLY A 232 -3.96 -9.75 24.20
C GLY A 232 -3.70 -9.53 22.70
N GLY A 233 -4.75 -9.50 21.86
CA GLY A 233 -4.62 -9.42 20.40
C GLY A 233 -4.20 -8.05 19.88
N ALA A 234 -4.40 -6.98 20.65
CA ALA A 234 -4.12 -5.61 20.20
C ALA A 234 -2.62 -5.38 19.92
N LEU A 235 -1.74 -5.87 20.80
CA LEU A 235 -0.30 -5.76 20.59
C LEU A 235 0.15 -6.59 19.37
N ALA A 236 -0.37 -7.81 19.22
CA ALA A 236 -0.05 -8.66 18.08
C ALA A 236 -0.50 -8.02 16.76
N ALA A 237 -1.69 -7.40 16.73
CA ALA A 237 -2.19 -6.66 15.58
C ALA A 237 -1.33 -5.44 15.24
N ALA A 238 -0.89 -4.68 16.26
CA ALA A 238 0.00 -3.53 16.07
C ALA A 238 1.39 -3.94 15.54
N VAL A 239 1.96 -5.03 16.07
CA VAL A 239 3.24 -5.58 15.57
C VAL A 239 3.08 -6.08 14.14
N ALA A 240 2.02 -6.82 13.84
CA ALA A 240 1.73 -7.28 12.48
C ALA A 240 1.53 -6.12 11.50
N ALA A 241 0.83 -5.06 11.91
CA ALA A 241 0.66 -3.84 11.12
C ALA A 241 1.99 -3.13 10.84
N GLN A 242 2.86 -3.01 11.85
CA GLN A 242 4.19 -2.42 11.70
C GLN A 242 5.07 -3.24 10.76
N GLN A 243 5.06 -4.58 10.90
CA GLN A 243 5.79 -5.48 10.02
C GLN A 243 5.27 -5.37 8.57
N ALA A 244 3.95 -5.37 8.37
CA ALA A 244 3.34 -5.22 7.06
C ALA A 244 3.74 -3.90 6.38
N ARG A 245 3.68 -2.77 7.11
CA ARG A 245 4.17 -1.47 6.62
C ARG A 245 5.64 -1.52 6.23
N SER A 246 6.49 -2.08 7.09
CA SER A 246 7.93 -2.14 6.83
C SER A 246 8.26 -2.98 5.59
N ARG A 247 7.52 -4.07 5.36
CA ARG A 247 7.71 -4.95 4.20
C ARG A 247 7.38 -4.23 2.89
N ILE A 248 6.22 -3.57 2.83
CA ILE A 248 5.80 -2.83 1.63
C ILE A 248 6.70 -1.60 1.43
N ALA A 249 6.98 -0.84 2.49
CA ALA A 249 7.80 0.38 2.39
C ALA A 249 9.26 0.11 2.00
N ALA A 250 9.81 -1.04 2.37
CA ALA A 250 11.18 -1.39 2.02
C ALA A 250 11.30 -1.93 0.58
N GLY A 251 10.19 -2.32 -0.07
CA GLY A 251 10.25 -3.05 -1.34
C GLY A 251 11.04 -4.36 -1.24
N VAL A 252 11.19 -4.89 -0.02
CA VAL A 252 12.12 -5.99 0.29
C VAL A 252 11.46 -7.33 -0.01
N SER A 253 12.08 -8.03 -0.96
CA SER A 253 12.04 -9.47 -1.20
C SER A 253 12.36 -10.25 0.08
N LEU A 254 11.71 -11.41 0.28
CA LEU A 254 11.82 -12.27 1.47
C LEU A 254 13.17 -13.03 1.58
N GLU A 255 14.26 -12.51 1.04
CA GLU A 255 15.60 -13.02 1.31
C GLU A 255 16.22 -12.29 2.49
N ASP A 256 15.74 -12.63 3.68
CA ASP A 256 16.53 -12.70 4.92
C ASP A 256 15.76 -13.42 6.05
N ASP A 257 14.88 -14.39 5.72
CA ASP A 257 14.49 -15.40 6.71
C ASP A 257 15.56 -16.50 6.68
N GLU A 258 16.61 -16.25 7.48
CA GLU A 258 17.48 -17.30 8.00
C GLU A 258 16.64 -18.54 8.29
N ARG A 259 16.99 -19.65 7.64
CA ARG A 259 16.54 -20.99 8.01
C ARG A 259 16.46 -21.08 9.54
N PRO A 260 15.30 -21.40 10.15
CA PRO A 260 15.23 -21.56 11.59
C PRO A 260 16.00 -22.83 11.96
N ASN A 261 17.27 -22.67 12.30
CA ASN A 261 18.00 -23.66 13.07
C ASN A 261 17.31 -23.71 14.44
N ALA A 262 16.80 -24.89 14.75
CA ALA A 262 16.08 -25.19 15.97
C ALA A 262 16.86 -24.76 17.22
N SER A 263 16.48 -23.65 17.83
CA SER A 263 16.58 -23.48 19.29
C SER A 263 15.60 -22.40 19.75
N PHE A 264 14.47 -22.84 20.30
CA PHE A 264 13.57 -22.00 21.09
C PHE A 264 14.37 -21.39 22.26
N GLY A 265 14.50 -20.07 22.32
CA GLY A 265 14.97 -19.43 23.56
C GLY A 265 15.64 -18.06 23.51
N ARG A 266 15.81 -17.38 22.35
CA ARG A 266 16.57 -16.11 22.32
C ARG A 266 16.01 -14.99 21.43
N GLY A 267 14.69 -14.96 21.21
CA GLY A 267 14.03 -14.08 20.23
C GLY A 267 13.86 -12.59 20.58
N LEU A 268 14.03 -12.16 21.83
CA LEU A 268 13.78 -10.75 22.20
C LEU A 268 15.03 -9.85 22.07
N ASN A 269 16.24 -10.37 22.33
CA ASN A 269 17.46 -9.56 22.25
C ASN A 269 17.99 -9.38 20.82
N ALA A 270 17.72 -10.32 19.91
CA ALA A 270 18.12 -10.19 18.50
C ALA A 270 17.30 -9.11 17.76
N ALA A 271 15.99 -9.02 18.01
CA ALA A 271 15.13 -7.99 17.42
C ALA A 271 15.47 -6.57 17.89
N VAL A 272 15.86 -6.40 19.16
CA VAL A 272 16.31 -5.11 19.70
C VAL A 272 17.68 -4.70 19.14
N THR A 273 18.56 -5.66 18.88
CA THR A 273 19.89 -5.38 18.30
C THR A 273 19.79 -5.07 16.80
N ALA A 274 18.90 -5.74 16.05
CA ALA A 274 18.62 -5.45 14.65
C ALA A 274 17.93 -4.08 14.45
N ALA A 275 17.04 -3.68 15.36
CA ALA A 275 16.44 -2.34 15.36
C ALA A 275 17.44 -1.22 15.69
N ALA A 276 18.57 -1.54 16.33
CA ALA A 276 19.64 -0.59 16.64
C ALA A 276 20.72 -0.48 15.55
N SER A 277 20.76 -1.38 14.57
CA SER A 277 21.78 -1.39 13.52
C SER A 277 21.20 -1.16 12.12
N ARG A 278 21.35 0.10 11.68
CA ARG A 278 21.35 0.65 10.29
C ARG A 278 20.02 1.08 9.65
N PRO A 279 19.79 2.40 9.61
CA PRO A 279 19.13 3.10 8.52
C PRO A 279 20.12 4.08 7.87
N THR A 280 21.06 3.58 7.05
CA THR A 280 22.10 4.44 6.44
C THR A 280 22.03 4.59 4.93
N ILE A 281 21.31 3.74 4.20
CA ILE A 281 21.28 3.82 2.72
C ILE A 281 20.18 4.77 2.25
N LEU A 282 18.94 4.60 2.73
CA LEU A 282 17.80 5.44 2.34
C LEU A 282 17.94 6.89 2.84
N ARG A 283 18.50 7.08 4.04
CA ARG A 283 18.79 8.41 4.61
C ARG A 283 19.96 9.11 3.89
N ARG A 284 20.91 8.36 3.32
CA ARG A 284 21.97 8.92 2.45
C ARG A 284 21.42 9.28 1.08
N ALA A 285 20.59 8.43 0.47
CA ALA A 285 19.98 8.72 -0.83
C ALA A 285 19.13 10.00 -0.80
N ILE A 286 18.30 10.18 0.25
CA ILE A 286 17.49 11.39 0.43
C ILE A 286 18.39 12.62 0.65
N ASN A 287 19.43 12.52 1.48
CA ASN A 287 20.35 13.63 1.72
C ASN A 287 21.17 14.00 0.47
N ASP A 288 21.60 13.03 -0.33
CA ASP A 288 22.32 13.25 -1.59
C ASP A 288 21.42 13.92 -2.63
N GLN A 289 20.13 13.55 -2.69
CA GLN A 289 19.16 14.16 -3.60
C GLN A 289 18.88 15.62 -3.21
N MET A 290 18.76 15.93 -1.91
CA MET A 290 18.60 17.31 -1.42
C MET A 290 19.86 18.16 -1.67
N LEU A 291 21.06 17.59 -1.51
CA LEU A 291 22.33 18.28 -1.80
C LEU A 291 22.50 18.60 -3.28
N ARG A 292 22.08 17.71 -4.19
CA ARG A 292 22.08 17.99 -5.65
C ARG A 292 21.06 19.06 -6.03
N ALA A 293 19.90 19.10 -5.37
CA ALA A 293 18.89 20.13 -5.61
C ALA A 293 19.40 21.53 -5.16
N ALA A 294 20.16 21.60 -4.07
CA ALA A 294 20.73 22.84 -3.55
C ALA A 294 21.92 23.38 -4.38
N GLN A 295 22.59 22.53 -5.18
CA GLN A 295 23.76 22.90 -5.99
C GLN A 295 23.44 23.26 -7.45
N ARG A 296 22.16 23.26 -7.87
CA ARG A 296 21.81 23.73 -9.21
C ARG A 296 22.11 25.24 -9.33
N PRO A 297 23.04 25.67 -10.21
CA PRO A 297 23.25 27.09 -10.45
C PRO A 297 21.95 27.69 -11.00
N GLN A 298 21.47 28.77 -10.37
CA GLN A 298 20.32 29.53 -10.87
C GLN A 298 20.62 29.94 -12.31
N ALA A 299 19.77 29.50 -13.23
CA ALA A 299 19.84 29.94 -14.62
C ALA A 299 19.74 31.47 -14.66
N PRO A 300 20.56 32.16 -15.47
CA PRO A 300 20.46 33.60 -15.62
C PRO A 300 19.10 33.93 -16.22
N THR A 301 18.27 34.64 -15.46
CA THR A 301 17.05 35.26 -15.97
C THR A 301 17.46 36.43 -16.86
N ASP A 302 17.63 36.15 -18.16
CA ASP A 302 17.88 37.19 -19.14
C ASP A 302 16.60 38.00 -19.36
N GLN A 303 16.68 39.27 -18.93
CA GLN A 303 15.73 40.31 -19.25
C GLN A 303 15.79 40.59 -20.76
N ALA A 304 14.70 40.29 -21.47
CA ALA A 304 14.41 40.89 -22.76
C ALA A 304 13.01 41.50 -22.74
N ASN A 305 12.93 42.69 -22.15
CA ASN A 305 11.89 43.67 -22.48
C ASN A 305 12.11 44.09 -23.94
N GLY A 306 11.15 43.80 -24.81
CA GLY A 306 11.14 44.23 -26.20
C GLY A 306 9.76 44.76 -26.58
N ASP A 307 9.66 46.08 -26.66
CA ASP A 307 8.57 46.89 -27.17
C ASP A 307 7.74 46.25 -28.30
N ALA A 308 6.42 46.22 -28.11
CA ALA A 308 5.45 46.15 -29.21
C ALA A 308 4.47 47.32 -29.08
N GLY A 309 4.96 48.50 -29.48
CA GLY A 309 4.15 49.69 -29.73
C GLY A 309 3.19 49.48 -30.91
N GLY A 310 2.01 50.08 -30.78
CA GLY A 310 0.85 49.83 -31.61
C GLY A 310 0.89 50.41 -33.03
N ARG A 311 -0.05 49.93 -33.85
CA ARG A 311 -0.50 50.60 -35.07
C ARG A 311 -2.01 50.37 -35.26
N ASN A 312 -2.76 51.47 -35.15
CA ASN A 312 -4.09 51.66 -35.73
C ASN A 312 -4.01 51.59 -37.26
N PRO A 313 -5.01 51.04 -37.96
CA PRO A 313 -5.25 51.35 -39.36
C PRO A 313 -6.29 52.48 -39.48
N GLN A 314 -5.92 53.53 -40.20
CA GLN A 314 -6.85 54.39 -40.93
C GLN A 314 -6.63 54.17 -42.43
N TYR A 315 -7.74 54.33 -43.17
CA TYR A 315 -8.00 54.09 -44.59
C TYR A 315 -8.46 52.68 -44.96
#